data_AF-A0A932B0S4-F1
#
_entry.id   AF-A0A932B0S4-F1
#
_cell.length_a   1.000
_cell.length_b   1.000
_cell.length_c   1.000
_cell.angle_alpha   90.00
_cell.angle_beta   90.00
_cell.angle_gamma   90.00
#
_symmetry.space_group_name_H-M   'P 1'
#
loop_
_entity.id
_entity.type
_entity.pdbx_description
1 polymer ?
#
loop_
_entity_poly.entity_id
_entity_poly.type
_entity_poly.pdbx_seq_one_letter_code
_entity_poly.pdbx_strand_id
1 'polypeptide(L)'
;LRSVIGAQLGGSMDLGWREKLLMQLRLGWSHEYADVARPVTATLAGAPAMPFTTFGVAPQRDGVVLGLSANTAIAEATSIYLRYEGNISGQDSAHALTAGVRMTW
;
A
#
# COMPACT_ATOMS: atom_id res chain seq x y z
N LEU A 1 -2.14 16.02 3.63
CA LEU A 1 -2.20 15.34 4.94
C LEU A 1 -3.19 14.20 4.78
N ARG A 2 -2.79 12.98 5.10
CA ARG A 2 -3.62 11.78 4.94
C ARG A 2 -3.93 11.16 6.30
N SER A 3 -5.18 10.74 6.50
CA SER A 3 -5.59 9.91 7.64
C SER A 3 -6.10 8.55 7.16
N VAL A 4 -5.94 7.53 8.01
CA VAL A 4 -6.46 6.17 7.78
C VAL A 4 -7.19 5.72 9.03
N ILE A 5 -8.41 5.21 8.86
CA ILE A 5 -9.21 4.58 9.93
C ILE A 5 -9.51 3.16 9.49
N GLY A 6 -9.25 2.19 10.36
CA GLY A 6 -9.39 0.79 9.99
C GLY A 6 -9.24 -0.18 11.14
N ALA A 7 -9.25 -1.46 10.80
CA ALA A 7 -9.11 -2.57 11.72
C ALA A 7 -8.02 -3.53 11.24
N GLN A 8 -7.45 -4.27 12.21
CA GLN A 8 -6.47 -5.30 11.97
C GLN A 8 -6.82 -6.53 12.79
N LEU A 9 -6.88 -7.68 12.12
CA LEU A 9 -7.21 -8.97 12.70
C LEU A 9 -6.01 -9.90 12.51
N GLY A 10 -5.62 -10.61 13.57
CA GLY A 10 -4.52 -11.57 13.55
C GLY A 10 -4.98 -12.91 14.10
N GLY A 11 -4.44 -13.99 13.55
CA GLY A 11 -4.73 -15.35 14.00
C GLY A 11 -3.59 -16.31 13.70
N SER A 12 -3.60 -17.46 14.37
CA SER A 12 -2.68 -18.55 14.11
C SER A 12 -3.45 -19.80 13.71
N MET A 13 -3.00 -20.49 12.67
CA MET A 13 -3.63 -21.71 12.16
C MET A 13 -2.62 -22.85 12.21
N ASP A 14 -3.03 -23.98 12.77
CA ASP A 14 -2.28 -25.23 12.62
C ASP A 14 -2.66 -25.85 11.27
N LEU A 15 -1.69 -26.03 10.39
CA LEU A 15 -1.89 -26.59 9.05
C LEU A 15 -1.40 -28.05 8.95
N GLY A 16 -1.09 -28.71 10.08
CA GLY A 16 -0.51 -30.05 10.09
C GLY A 16 0.97 -30.11 9.69
N TRP A 17 1.58 -28.94 9.51
CA TRP A 17 3.02 -28.75 9.36
C TRP A 17 3.71 -28.44 10.70
N ARG A 18 5.04 -28.36 10.68
CA ARG A 18 5.88 -28.28 11.89
C ARG A 18 5.54 -27.12 12.83
N GLU A 19 5.25 -25.93 12.31
CA GLU A 19 5.06 -24.69 13.10
C GLU A 19 3.83 -23.94 12.63
N LYS A 20 3.06 -23.31 13.53
CA LYS A 20 1.78 -22.66 13.17
C LYS A 20 1.95 -21.55 12.12
N LEU A 21 0.97 -21.44 11.21
CA LEU A 21 0.86 -20.30 10.31
C LEU A 21 0.31 -19.11 11.07
N LEU A 22 1.08 -18.04 11.17
CA LEU A 22 0.60 -16.75 11.64
C LEU A 22 0.07 -15.95 10.46
N MET A 23 -1.17 -15.48 10.56
CA MET A 23 -1.82 -14.67 9.54
C MET A 23 -2.34 -13.36 10.13
N GLN A 24 -2.35 -12.33 9.30
CA GLN A 24 -2.91 -11.04 9.65
C GLN A 24 -3.57 -10.38 8.43
N LEU A 25 -4.75 -9.82 8.67
CA LEU A 25 -5.52 -9.03 7.73
C LEU A 25 -5.65 -7.60 8.27
N ARG A 26 -5.45 -6.63 7.41
CA ARG A 26 -5.68 -5.21 7.67
C ARG A 26 -6.62 -4.66 6.61
N LEU A 27 -7.62 -3.91 7.05
CA LEU A 27 -8.54 -3.17 6.20
C LEU A 27 -8.71 -1.77 6.78
N GLY A 28 -8.58 -0.75 5.94
CA GLY A 28 -8.82 0.63 6.34
C GLY A 28 -9.37 1.48 5.21
N TRP A 29 -10.10 2.51 5.57
CA TRP A 29 -10.45 3.62 4.71
C TRP A 29 -9.45 4.76 4.92
N SER A 30 -9.03 5.38 3.85
CA SER A 30 -8.11 6.51 3.88
C SER A 30 -8.70 7.74 3.22
N HIS A 31 -8.43 8.92 3.81
CA HIS A 31 -8.87 10.21 3.29
C HIS A 31 -7.69 11.20 3.16
N GLU A 32 -7.57 11.84 2.00
CA GLU A 32 -6.60 12.91 1.72
C GLU A 32 -7.24 14.30 1.88
N TYR A 33 -6.69 15.10 2.79
CA TYR A 33 -7.18 16.45 3.10
C TYR A 33 -6.48 17.55 2.29
N ALA A 34 -5.29 17.28 1.72
CA ALA A 34 -4.56 18.30 0.95
C ALA A 34 -5.32 18.73 -0.32
N ASP A 35 -4.93 19.86 -0.90
CA ASP A 35 -5.38 20.20 -2.24
C ASP A 35 -4.90 19.11 -3.23
N VAL A 36 -5.85 18.60 -4.00
CA VAL A 36 -5.62 17.56 -5.02
C VAL A 36 -5.52 18.17 -6.42
N ALA A 37 -5.72 19.47 -6.56
CA ALA A 37 -5.40 20.17 -7.80
C ALA A 37 -3.89 20.07 -8.05
N ARG A 38 -3.53 19.54 -9.22
CA ARG A 38 -2.15 19.42 -9.68
C ARG A 38 -2.00 20.17 -11.01
N PRO A 39 -2.11 21.51 -11.02
CA PRO A 39 -1.88 22.28 -12.23
C PRO A 39 -0.43 22.14 -12.66
N VAL A 40 -0.21 21.96 -13.96
CA VAL A 40 1.12 21.97 -14.57
C VAL A 40 1.21 23.23 -15.42
N THR A 41 2.14 24.11 -15.06
CA THR A 41 2.47 25.30 -15.86
C THR A 41 3.72 25.01 -16.66
N ALA A 42 3.64 25.19 -17.99
CA ALA A 42 4.72 24.94 -18.92
C ALA A 42 4.81 26.05 -19.97
N THR A 43 5.93 26.10 -20.68
CA THR A 43 6.14 26.95 -21.86
C THR A 43 6.67 26.09 -23.01
N LEU A 44 6.41 26.51 -24.25
CA LEU A 44 7.02 25.88 -25.42
C LEU A 44 8.44 26.44 -25.59
N ALA A 45 9.40 25.59 -25.95
CA ALA A 45 10.79 26.03 -26.19
C ALA A 45 10.89 27.12 -27.28
N GLY A 46 10.02 27.07 -28.30
CA GLY A 46 9.93 28.10 -29.35
C GLY A 46 9.11 29.35 -28.97
N ALA A 47 8.46 29.36 -27.81
CA ALA A 47 7.67 30.49 -27.31
C ALA A 47 7.80 30.64 -25.78
N PRO A 48 9.01 30.90 -25.25
CA PRO A 48 9.29 30.86 -23.81
C PRO A 48 8.57 31.94 -22.99
N ALA A 49 8.12 33.03 -23.63
CA ALA A 49 7.38 34.12 -22.98
C ALA A 49 5.86 33.87 -22.87
N MET A 50 5.37 32.72 -23.36
CA MET A 50 3.94 32.40 -23.42
C MET A 50 3.65 31.14 -22.58
N PRO A 51 3.53 31.26 -21.24
CA PRO A 51 3.19 30.14 -20.39
C PRO A 51 1.73 29.75 -20.54
N PHE A 52 1.45 28.46 -20.37
CA PHE A 52 0.10 27.92 -20.26
C PHE A 52 0.01 26.97 -19.07
N THR A 53 -1.18 26.85 -18.49
CA THR A 53 -1.46 25.95 -17.37
C THR A 53 -2.46 24.90 -17.81
N THR A 54 -2.12 23.64 -17.63
CA THR A 54 -3.02 22.51 -17.85
C THR A 54 -3.43 21.89 -16.52
N PHE A 55 -4.70 21.52 -16.42
CA PHE A 55 -5.24 20.79 -15.28
C PHE A 55 -5.36 19.31 -15.66
N GLY A 56 -4.62 18.46 -14.94
CA GLY A 56 -4.76 17.01 -15.05
C GLY A 56 -5.93 16.48 -14.22
N VAL A 57 -6.11 15.16 -14.23
CA VAL A 57 -7.06 14.48 -13.35
C VAL A 57 -6.60 14.66 -11.90
N ALA A 58 -7.49 15.20 -11.05
CA ALA A 58 -7.22 15.32 -9.63
C ALA A 58 -7.31 13.94 -8.96
N PRO A 59 -6.33 13.53 -8.14
CA PRO A 59 -6.41 12.31 -7.36
C PRO A 59 -7.69 12.25 -6.52
N GLN A 60 -8.29 11.07 -6.43
CA GLN A 60 -9.42 10.84 -5.54
C GLN A 60 -8.98 10.95 -4.07
N ARG A 61 -9.83 11.55 -3.24
CA ARG A 61 -9.52 11.78 -1.83
C ARG A 61 -9.70 10.53 -0.98
N ASP A 62 -10.63 9.68 -1.38
CA ASP A 62 -11.01 8.49 -0.64
C ASP A 62 -10.43 7.22 -1.27
N GLY A 63 -9.96 6.33 -0.41
CA GLY A 63 -9.40 5.05 -0.84
C GLY A 63 -9.51 3.96 0.22
N VAL A 64 -9.26 2.73 -0.20
CA VAL A 64 -9.19 1.53 0.62
C VAL A 64 -7.75 1.08 0.72
N VAL A 65 -7.29 0.83 1.95
CA VAL A 65 -6.01 0.21 2.26
C VAL A 65 -6.26 -1.23 2.69
N LEU A 66 -5.66 -2.17 1.98
CA LEU A 66 -5.70 -3.61 2.24
C LEU A 66 -4.30 -4.11 2.59
N GLY A 67 -4.22 -4.96 3.61
CA GLY A 67 -2.99 -5.65 3.96
C GLY A 67 -3.26 -7.11 4.31
N LEU A 68 -2.49 -8.02 3.74
CA LEU A 68 -2.46 -9.43 4.13
C LEU A 68 -1.01 -9.78 4.46
N SER A 69 -0.78 -10.46 5.56
CA SER A 69 0.53 -11.06 5.84
C SER A 69 0.40 -12.45 6.40
N ALA A 70 1.35 -13.30 6.04
CA ALA A 70 1.50 -14.65 6.53
C ALA A 70 2.96 -14.92 6.88
N ASN A 71 3.24 -15.57 7.99
CA ASN A 71 4.59 -16.01 8.34
C ASN A 71 4.58 -17.32 9.12
N THR A 72 5.66 -18.08 8.98
CA THR A 72 5.86 -19.34 9.72
C THR A 72 7.34 -19.55 9.99
N ALA A 73 7.66 -20.34 11.02
CA ALA A 73 8.99 -20.88 11.19
C ALA A 73 9.19 -22.10 10.28
N ILE A 74 10.36 -22.17 9.63
CA ILE A 74 10.74 -23.29 8.75
C ILE A 74 11.88 -24.13 9.34
N ALA A 75 12.66 -23.54 10.24
CA ALA A 75 13.70 -24.21 11.02
C ALA A 75 13.91 -23.44 12.33
N GLU A 76 14.81 -23.95 13.18
CA GLU A 76 15.24 -23.20 14.35
C GLU A 76 15.81 -21.85 13.92
N ALA A 77 15.34 -20.79 14.58
CA ALA A 77 15.71 -19.40 14.31
C ALA A 77 15.52 -18.90 12.86
N THR A 78 14.76 -19.63 12.03
CA THR A 78 14.51 -19.29 10.63
C THR A 78 13.03 -19.27 10.30
N SER A 79 12.55 -18.19 9.70
CA SER A 79 11.16 -18.01 9.29
C SER A 79 11.04 -17.54 7.86
N ILE A 80 9.92 -17.86 7.22
CA ILE A 80 9.52 -17.27 5.95
C ILE A 80 8.31 -16.36 6.17
N TYR A 81 8.20 -15.34 5.35
CA TYR A 81 7.05 -14.45 5.36
C TYR A 81 6.63 -14.05 3.95
N LEU A 82 5.34 -13.79 3.82
CA LEU A 82 4.69 -13.20 2.65
C LEU A 82 3.81 -12.04 3.14
N ARG A 83 3.83 -10.95 2.40
CA ARG A 83 3.01 -9.76 2.67
C ARG A 83 2.50 -9.19 1.36
N TYR A 84 1.21 -8.88 1.33
CA TYR A 84 0.56 -8.15 0.26
C TYR A 84 -0.02 -6.85 0.81
N GLU A 85 0.16 -5.76 0.07
CA GLU A 85 -0.39 -4.44 0.38
C GLU A 85 -1.07 -3.87 -0.85
N GLY A 86 -2.30 -3.38 -0.67
CA GLY A 86 -3.07 -2.70 -1.71
C GLY A 86 -3.51 -1.33 -1.23
N ASN A 87 -3.37 -0.31 -2.07
CA ASN A 87 -3.97 1.01 -1.88
C ASN A 87 -4.80 1.32 -3.11
N ILE A 88 -6.12 1.32 -2.97
CA ILE A 88 -7.07 1.40 -4.07
C ILE A 88 -7.90 2.66 -3.88
N SER A 89 -7.99 3.49 -4.92
CA SER A 89 -8.85 4.65 -5.01
C SER A 89 -9.71 4.55 -6.26
N GLY A 90 -10.70 5.43 -6.42
CA GLY A 90 -11.61 5.37 -7.58
C GLY A 90 -10.93 5.54 -8.95
N GLN A 91 -9.70 6.06 -9.01
CA GLN A 91 -8.99 6.35 -10.26
C GLN A 91 -7.58 5.75 -10.35
N ASP A 92 -7.06 5.17 -9.27
CA ASP A 92 -5.72 4.59 -9.22
C ASP A 92 -5.66 3.47 -8.18
N SER A 93 -4.82 2.47 -8.42
CA SER A 93 -4.58 1.35 -7.52
C SER A 93 -3.10 0.96 -7.53
N ALA A 94 -2.49 0.94 -6.35
CA ALA A 94 -1.14 0.44 -6.15
C ALA A 94 -1.18 -0.89 -5.39
N HIS A 95 -0.37 -1.84 -5.83
CA HIS A 95 -0.26 -3.17 -5.25
C HIS A 95 1.22 -3.52 -5.03
N ALA A 96 1.54 -4.07 -3.87
CA ALA A 96 2.88 -4.55 -3.54
C ALA A 96 2.80 -5.96 -2.96
N LEU A 97 3.68 -6.84 -3.42
CA LEU A 97 3.88 -8.17 -2.86
C LEU A 97 5.33 -8.30 -2.40
N THR A 98 5.52 -8.66 -1.14
CA THR A 98 6.82 -8.84 -0.51
C THR A 98 6.91 -10.24 0.05
N ALA A 99 7.98 -10.98 -0.25
CA ALA A 99 8.28 -12.26 0.36
C ALA A 99 9.74 -12.28 0.83
N GLY A 100 10.05 -13.06 1.85
CA GLY A 100 11.42 -13.17 2.32
C GLY A 100 11.63 -14.25 3.37
N VAL A 101 12.91 -14.44 3.70
CA VAL A 101 13.39 -15.29 4.78
C VAL A 101 13.95 -14.38 5.87
N ARG A 102 13.67 -14.69 7.13
CA ARG A 102 14.24 -14.01 8.30
C ARG A 102 14.94 -15.02 9.19
N MET A 103 16.21 -14.75 9.47
CA MET A 103 17.06 -15.51 10.38
C MET A 103 17.43 -14.64 11.58
N THR A 104 17.40 -15.20 12.78
CA THR A 104 17.87 -14.57 14.02
C THR A 104 19.05 -15.37 14.57
N TRP A 105 20.11 -14.71 15.03
CA TRP A 105 21.32 -15.35 15.56
C TRP A 105 21.67 -14.78 16.94
#